data_AF-A0A6P1HIT8-F1
#
_entry.id   AF-A0A6P1HIT8-F1
#
_cell.length_a   1.000
_cell.length_b   1.000
_cell.length_c   1.000
_cell.angle_alpha   90.00
_cell.angle_beta   90.00
_cell.angle_gamma   90.00
#
_symmetry.space_group_name_H-M   'P 1'
#
loop_
_entity.id
_entity.type
_entity.pdbx_description
1 polymer ?
#
loop_
_entity_poly.entity_id
_entity_poly.type
_entity_poly.pdbx_seq_one_letter_code
_entity_poly.pdbx_strand_id
1 'polypeptide(L)'
;MAHERKTIIIDEIKYWKEHQLLPKEYCDFLLALYTEGNDDSEDEPKQKHFPFKDVGSFIYVLLLLSLLPLSFLVIHFTELSMPMQTGLILFFLGFSLLNIWFFYRKNSIQVHVAIIVFLLILFLYTSYLSSEWANQSWFNHAVILLNCLLWIGFGIKQKLTYLIASGFIGIIVWCLYIFF
;
A
#
# COMPACT_ATOMS: atom_id res chain seq x y z
N MET A 1 33.80 20.99 -42.93
CA MET A 1 33.20 20.06 -43.92
C MET A 1 32.72 18.74 -43.32
N ALA A 2 33.55 17.88 -42.70
CA ALA A 2 33.05 16.59 -42.17
C ALA A 2 32.16 16.72 -40.92
N HIS A 3 32.41 17.74 -40.08
CA HIS A 3 31.68 17.96 -38.84
C HIS A 3 30.24 18.49 -39.07
N GLU A 4 30.04 19.37 -40.06
CA GLU A 4 28.71 19.92 -40.39
C GLU A 4 27.73 18.84 -40.84
N ARG A 5 28.22 17.84 -41.58
CA ARG A 5 27.39 16.69 -42.01
C ARG A 5 26.94 15.83 -40.84
N LYS A 6 27.78 15.70 -39.80
CA LYS A 6 27.49 14.94 -38.58
C LYS A 6 26.34 15.61 -37.80
N THR A 7 26.38 16.93 -37.66
CA THR A 7 25.33 17.71 -36.99
C THR A 7 23.99 17.63 -37.72
N ILE A 8 23.99 17.72 -39.05
CA ILE A 8 22.76 17.59 -39.87
C ILE A 8 22.09 16.22 -39.66
N ILE A 9 22.87 15.14 -39.65
CA ILE A 9 22.34 13.78 -39.43
C ILE A 9 21.74 13.63 -38.03
N ILE A 10 22.37 14.23 -37.00
CA ILE A 10 21.85 14.20 -35.64
C ILE A 10 20.50 14.92 -35.54
N ASP A 11 20.34 16.07 -36.22
CA ASP A 11 19.09 16.82 -36.23
C ASP A 11 17.96 16.07 -36.97
N GLU A 12 18.26 15.36 -38.05
CA GLU A 12 17.29 14.49 -38.74
C GLU A 12 16.84 13.31 -37.85
N ILE A 13 17.76 12.67 -37.12
CA ILE A 13 17.40 11.56 -36.22
C ILE A 13 16.52 12.06 -35.06
N LYS A 14 16.79 13.27 -34.53
CA LYS A 14 15.93 13.92 -33.54
C LYS A 14 14.53 14.18 -34.09
N TYR A 15 14.44 14.69 -35.32
CA TYR A 15 13.16 14.89 -36.01
C TYR A 15 12.37 13.57 -36.17
N TRP A 16 13.03 12.47 -36.54
CA TRP A 16 12.40 11.15 -36.65
C TRP A 16 11.90 10.62 -35.30
N LYS A 17 12.63 10.90 -34.21
CA LYS A 17 12.26 10.50 -32.84
C LYS A 17 11.04 11.27 -32.33
N GLU A 18 10.96 12.57 -32.62
CA GLU A 18 9.81 13.41 -32.23
C GLU A 18 8.54 13.00 -33.00
N HIS A 19 8.66 12.71 -34.30
CA HIS A 19 7.52 12.36 -35.17
C HIS A 19 7.20 10.86 -35.20
N GLN A 20 7.87 10.03 -34.38
CA GLN A 20 7.69 8.57 -34.30
C GLN A 20 7.83 7.85 -35.66
N LEU A 21 8.65 8.39 -36.56
CA LEU A 21 8.91 7.80 -37.87
C LEU A 21 9.75 6.51 -37.74
N LEU A 22 10.49 6.38 -36.64
CA LEU A 22 11.28 5.21 -36.28
C LEU A 22 11.05 4.85 -34.80
N PRO A 23 11.11 3.56 -34.43
CA PRO A 23 11.00 3.16 -33.03
C PRO A 23 12.15 3.74 -32.20
N LYS A 24 11.83 4.19 -30.97
CA LYS A 24 12.75 4.96 -30.11
C LYS A 24 14.11 4.30 -29.89
N GLU A 25 14.13 2.98 -29.76
CA GLU A 25 15.34 2.18 -29.56
C GLU A 25 16.36 2.33 -30.71
N TYR A 26 15.88 2.47 -31.95
CA TYR A 26 16.75 2.67 -33.12
C TYR A 26 17.28 4.10 -33.21
N CYS A 27 16.44 5.10 -32.90
CA CYS A 27 16.90 6.49 -32.85
C CYS A 27 17.95 6.67 -31.75
N ASP A 28 17.78 6.04 -30.59
CA ASP A 28 18.73 6.10 -29.48
C ASP A 28 20.06 5.41 -29.83
N PHE A 29 20.01 4.27 -30.54
CA PHE A 29 21.20 3.61 -31.07
C PHE A 29 21.96 4.49 -32.09
N LEU A 30 21.25 5.07 -33.06
CA LEU A 30 21.87 5.93 -34.07
C LEU A 30 22.42 7.21 -33.48
N LEU A 31 21.69 7.84 -32.54
CA LEU A 31 22.19 9.01 -31.82
C LEU A 31 23.46 8.66 -31.06
N ALA A 32 23.50 7.58 -30.29
CA ALA A 32 24.70 7.17 -29.56
C ALA A 32 25.90 6.88 -30.48
N LEU A 33 25.64 6.30 -31.66
CA LEU A 33 26.67 6.02 -32.66
C LEU A 33 27.23 7.30 -33.28
N TYR A 34 26.35 8.24 -33.64
CA TYR A 34 26.74 9.50 -34.26
C TYR A 34 27.19 10.55 -33.25
N THR A 35 26.85 10.46 -31.97
CA THR A 35 27.42 11.35 -30.94
C THR A 35 28.71 10.81 -30.35
N GLU A 36 29.10 9.57 -30.66
CA GLU A 36 30.32 8.91 -30.15
C GLU A 36 30.44 8.96 -28.61
N GLY A 37 29.31 9.10 -27.91
CA GLY A 37 29.27 9.31 -26.45
C GLY A 37 29.57 10.75 -25.98
N ASN A 38 29.84 11.69 -26.90
CA ASN A 38 29.86 13.12 -26.61
C ASN A 38 28.42 13.64 -26.70
N ASP A 39 27.67 13.43 -25.62
CA ASP A 39 26.29 13.89 -25.47
C ASP A 39 26.31 15.43 -25.28
N ASP A 40 26.68 16.16 -26.35
CA ASP A 40 26.56 17.62 -26.46
C ASP A 40 25.10 18.04 -26.68
N SER A 41 24.14 17.21 -26.27
CA SER A 41 22.79 17.68 -25.98
C SER A 41 22.79 18.34 -24.60
N GLU A 42 23.40 19.53 -24.55
CA GLU A 42 22.75 20.64 -23.86
C GLU A 42 21.32 20.73 -24.43
N ASP A 43 20.32 20.85 -23.56
CA ASP A 43 18.89 20.91 -23.87
C ASP A 43 18.10 19.59 -24.03
N GLU A 44 18.30 18.65 -23.11
CA GLU A 44 17.11 18.21 -22.38
C GLU A 44 17.42 18.27 -20.88
N PRO A 45 16.71 19.12 -20.08
CA PRO A 45 16.62 18.80 -18.69
C PRO A 45 15.92 17.44 -18.65
N LYS A 46 16.70 16.39 -18.41
CA LYS A 46 16.24 15.22 -17.68
C LYS A 46 15.72 15.76 -16.36
N GLN A 47 14.51 16.33 -16.39
CA GLN A 47 13.65 16.46 -15.25
C GLN A 47 13.46 15.01 -14.83
N LYS A 48 14.38 14.54 -14.00
CA LYS A 48 14.07 13.66 -12.89
C LYS A 48 12.97 14.41 -12.13
N HIS A 49 11.75 14.32 -12.65
CA HIS A 49 10.55 14.44 -11.86
C HIS A 49 10.70 13.32 -10.84
N PHE A 50 11.43 13.61 -9.75
CA PHE A 50 11.17 12.94 -8.49
C PHE A 50 9.67 13.02 -8.34
N PRO A 51 8.97 11.88 -8.31
CA PRO A 51 7.52 11.88 -8.33
C PRO A 51 7.05 12.42 -6.99
N PHE A 52 6.91 13.74 -6.86
CA PHE A 52 6.27 14.38 -5.70
C PHE A 52 4.85 13.83 -5.50
N LYS A 53 4.24 13.29 -6.56
CA LYS A 53 2.98 12.54 -6.52
C LYS A 53 3.06 11.24 -5.70
N ASP A 54 4.22 10.59 -5.65
CA ASP A 54 4.41 9.36 -4.86
C ASP A 54 4.68 9.67 -3.39
N VAL A 55 5.33 10.79 -3.08
CA VAL A 55 5.57 11.22 -1.70
C VAL A 55 4.25 11.46 -0.97
N GLY A 56 3.29 12.14 -1.60
CA GLY A 56 1.96 12.35 -1.03
C GLY A 56 1.19 11.05 -0.78
N SER A 57 1.26 10.10 -1.72
CA SER A 57 0.64 8.78 -1.55
C SER A 57 1.31 7.97 -0.46
N PHE A 58 2.64 8.06 -0.32
CA PHE A 58 3.40 7.39 0.72
C PHE A 58 3.09 7.94 2.11
N ILE A 59 3.06 9.26 2.26
CA ILE A 59 2.65 9.92 3.53
C ILE A 59 1.22 9.50 3.90
N TYR A 60 0.33 9.44 2.91
CA TYR A 60 -1.05 9.02 3.15
C TYR A 60 -1.15 7.57 3.65
N VAL A 61 -0.42 6.65 3.02
CA VAL A 61 -0.34 5.24 3.46
C VAL A 61 0.26 5.14 4.87
N LEU A 62 1.32 5.92 5.15
CA LEU A 62 1.95 5.96 6.46
C LEU A 62 0.99 6.47 7.54
N LEU A 63 0.21 7.50 7.24
CA LEU A 63 -0.83 8.04 8.13
C LEU A 63 -1.92 7.00 8.41
N LEU A 64 -2.36 6.27 7.38
CA LEU A 64 -3.34 5.20 7.52
C LEU A 64 -2.79 4.05 8.36
N LEU A 65 -1.51 3.70 8.19
CA LEU A 65 -0.84 2.68 9.00
C LEU A 65 -0.66 3.13 10.45
N SER A 66 -0.42 4.41 10.69
CA SER A 66 -0.30 5.01 12.03
C SER A 66 -1.58 4.92 12.85
N LEU A 67 -2.74 4.65 12.22
CA LEU A 67 -4.00 4.44 12.93
C LEU A 67 -3.97 3.18 13.81
N LEU A 68 -3.16 2.19 13.45
CA LEU A 68 -3.00 0.94 14.20
C LEU A 68 -2.31 1.14 15.57
N PRO A 69 -1.08 1.70 15.67
CA PRO A 69 -0.47 1.98 16.96
C PRO A 69 -1.28 2.98 17.77
N LEU A 70 -1.98 3.91 17.13
CA LEU A 70 -2.88 4.84 17.80
C LEU A 70 -4.07 4.11 18.45
N SER A 71 -4.66 3.12 17.77
CA SER A 71 -5.72 2.28 18.32
C SER A 71 -5.24 1.47 19.52
N PHE A 72 -4.02 0.91 19.44
CA PHE A 72 -3.40 0.21 20.55
C PHE A 72 -3.17 1.12 21.76
N LEU A 73 -2.64 2.33 21.53
CA LEU A 73 -2.45 3.33 22.56
C LEU A 73 -3.77 3.66 23.26
N VAL A 74 -4.83 3.93 22.49
CA VAL A 74 -6.16 4.23 23.02
C VAL A 74 -6.70 3.09 23.89
N ILE A 75 -6.42 1.83 23.53
CA ILE A 75 -6.91 0.66 24.27
C ILE A 75 -6.15 0.41 25.58
N HIS A 76 -4.88 0.79 25.64
CA HIS A 76 -4.06 0.65 26.86
C HIS A 76 -3.99 1.92 27.71
N PHE A 77 -4.57 3.02 27.24
CA PHE A 77 -4.61 4.26 28.01
C PHE A 77 -5.71 4.17 29.09
N THR A 78 -5.34 3.69 30.27
CA THR A 78 -6.25 3.37 31.39
C THR A 78 -7.02 4.57 31.96
N GLU A 79 -6.61 5.81 31.63
CA GLU A 79 -7.29 7.04 32.06
C GLU A 79 -8.55 7.36 31.23
N LEU A 80 -8.78 6.67 30.11
CA LEU A 80 -9.97 6.88 29.29
C LEU A 80 -11.15 6.07 29.82
N SER A 81 -12.32 6.70 29.90
CA SER A 81 -13.55 5.98 30.23
C SER A 81 -13.91 4.98 29.12
N MET A 82 -14.44 3.81 29.51
CA MET A 82 -14.89 2.75 28.61
C MET A 82 -15.73 3.23 27.39
N PRO A 83 -16.76 4.09 27.56
CA PRO A 83 -17.53 4.58 26.41
C PRO A 83 -16.72 5.48 25.47
N MET A 84 -15.77 6.27 25.99
CA MET A 84 -14.91 7.13 25.17
C MET A 84 -13.92 6.32 24.35
N GLN A 85 -13.29 5.31 24.96
CA GLN A 85 -12.39 4.39 24.27
C GLN A 85 -13.10 3.68 23.11
N THR A 86 -14.29 3.13 23.37
CA THR A 86 -15.11 2.49 22.34
C THR A 86 -15.50 3.46 21.22
N GLY A 87 -15.94 4.67 21.56
CA GLY A 87 -16.29 5.69 20.58
C GLY A 87 -15.13 6.06 19.65
N LEU A 88 -13.92 6.16 20.19
CA LEU A 88 -12.72 6.54 19.45
C LEU A 88 -12.25 5.39 18.52
N ILE A 89 -12.31 4.14 18.98
CA ILE A 89 -12.02 2.98 18.14
C ILE A 89 -13.05 2.83 17.01
N LEU A 90 -14.34 3.02 17.30
CA LEU A 90 -15.39 3.03 16.28
C LEU A 90 -15.17 4.14 15.25
N PHE A 91 -14.70 5.31 15.69
CA PHE A 91 -14.31 6.38 14.78
C PHE A 91 -13.17 5.97 13.85
N PHE A 92 -12.12 5.31 14.36
CA PHE A 92 -11.04 4.79 13.52
C PHE A 92 -11.48 3.71 12.53
N LEU A 93 -12.34 2.79 12.97
CA LEU A 93 -12.96 1.78 12.09
C LEU A 93 -13.81 2.44 11.00
N GLY A 94 -14.64 3.41 11.37
CA GLY A 94 -15.47 4.19 10.44
C GLY A 94 -14.63 4.97 9.44
N PHE A 95 -13.56 5.62 9.90
CA PHE A 95 -12.62 6.33 9.02
C PHE A 95 -11.95 5.38 8.03
N SER A 96 -11.50 4.20 8.46
CA SER A 96 -10.92 3.21 7.55
C SER A 96 -11.95 2.68 6.54
N LEU A 97 -13.20 2.43 6.97
CA LEU A 97 -14.30 2.05 6.08
C LEU A 97 -14.60 3.11 5.01
N LEU A 98 -14.66 4.38 5.39
CA LEU A 98 -14.85 5.49 4.45
C LEU A 98 -13.73 5.53 3.41
N ASN A 99 -12.49 5.27 3.82
CA ASN A 99 -11.36 5.20 2.91
C ASN A 99 -11.44 4.02 1.96
N ILE A 100 -11.84 2.85 2.44
CA ILE A 100 -12.09 1.69 1.57
C ILE A 100 -13.15 2.06 0.53
N TRP A 101 -14.27 2.66 0.94
CA TRP A 101 -15.36 3.05 0.03
C TRP A 101 -14.93 4.09 -1.00
N PHE A 102 -14.23 5.15 -0.57
CA PHE A 102 -13.77 6.23 -1.46
C PHE A 102 -12.76 5.75 -2.49
N PHE A 103 -11.79 4.93 -2.06
CA PHE A 103 -10.70 4.47 -2.94
C PHE A 103 -11.04 3.16 -3.68
N TYR A 104 -12.16 2.49 -3.38
CA TYR A 104 -12.55 1.20 -3.96
C TYR A 104 -12.45 1.17 -5.49
N ARG A 105 -12.90 2.25 -6.15
CA ARG A 105 -12.92 2.36 -7.61
C ARG A 105 -11.52 2.50 -8.24
N LYS A 106 -10.54 2.94 -7.47
CA LYS A 106 -9.19 3.27 -7.95
C LYS A 106 -8.22 2.09 -7.90
N ASN A 107 -8.63 0.98 -7.27
CA ASN A 107 -7.85 -0.25 -7.06
C ASN A 107 -6.37 0.00 -6.74
N SER A 108 -6.10 0.99 -5.88
CA SER A 108 -4.74 1.41 -5.53
C SER A 108 -4.22 0.65 -4.29
N ILE A 109 -2.92 0.75 -4.04
CA ILE A 109 -2.27 0.22 -2.83
C ILE A 109 -2.94 0.73 -1.54
N GLN A 110 -3.51 1.93 -1.58
CA GLN A 110 -4.16 2.59 -0.44
C GLN A 110 -5.41 1.83 0.03
N VAL A 111 -6.18 1.25 -0.89
CA VAL A 111 -7.36 0.43 -0.56
C VAL A 111 -6.93 -0.82 0.20
N HIS A 112 -5.89 -1.48 -0.30
CA HIS A 112 -5.36 -2.70 0.30
C HIS A 112 -4.87 -2.44 1.73
N VAL A 113 -4.11 -1.35 1.92
CA VAL A 113 -3.66 -0.92 3.26
C VAL A 113 -4.84 -0.57 4.16
N ALA A 114 -5.85 0.16 3.68
CA ALA A 114 -7.04 0.48 4.47
C ALA A 114 -7.80 -0.77 4.93
N ILE A 115 -7.98 -1.76 4.05
CA ILE A 115 -8.59 -3.05 4.40
C ILE A 115 -7.78 -3.76 5.49
N ILE A 116 -6.45 -3.82 5.35
CA ILE A 116 -5.57 -4.47 6.34
C ILE A 116 -5.67 -3.77 7.69
N VAL A 117 -5.55 -2.44 7.71
CA VAL A 117 -5.64 -1.64 8.95
C VAL A 117 -7.01 -1.81 9.60
N PHE A 118 -8.09 -1.78 8.83
CA PHE A 118 -9.45 -2.01 9.34
C PHE A 118 -9.57 -3.37 10.04
N LEU A 119 -9.12 -4.43 9.37
CA LEU A 119 -9.22 -5.80 9.88
C LEU A 119 -8.34 -6.03 11.11
N LEU A 120 -7.17 -5.40 11.18
CA LEU A 120 -6.30 -5.46 12.35
C LEU A 120 -6.87 -4.69 13.54
N ILE A 121 -7.42 -3.50 13.33
CA ILE A 121 -8.08 -2.74 14.41
C ILE A 121 -9.30 -3.51 14.93
N LEU A 122 -10.08 -4.13 14.04
CA LEU A 122 -11.22 -4.97 14.41
C LEU A 122 -10.78 -6.18 15.24
N PHE A 123 -9.73 -6.88 14.81
CA PHE A 123 -9.15 -7.99 15.57
C PHE A 123 -8.70 -7.55 16.98
N LEU A 124 -7.99 -6.42 17.06
CA LEU A 124 -7.44 -5.90 18.31
C LEU A 124 -8.56 -5.47 19.28
N TYR A 125 -9.59 -4.80 18.78
CA TYR A 125 -10.73 -4.38 19.59
C TYR A 125 -11.59 -5.56 20.06
N THR A 126 -11.88 -6.52 19.17
CA THR A 126 -12.67 -7.70 19.54
C THR A 126 -11.95 -8.58 20.56
N SER A 127 -10.62 -8.74 20.45
CA SER A 127 -9.80 -9.43 21.44
C SER A 127 -9.74 -8.70 22.79
N TYR A 128 -9.74 -7.37 22.79
CA TYR A 128 -9.81 -6.58 24.02
C TYR A 128 -11.17 -6.74 24.70
N LEU A 129 -12.26 -6.56 23.96
CA LEU A 129 -13.61 -6.69 24.50
C LEU A 129 -13.87 -8.09 25.07
N SER A 130 -13.34 -9.13 24.39
CA SER A 130 -13.47 -10.51 24.87
C SER A 130 -12.71 -10.75 26.18
N SER A 131 -11.55 -10.11 26.38
CA SER A 131 -10.82 -10.17 27.65
C SER A 131 -11.53 -9.47 28.81
N GLU A 132 -12.21 -8.35 28.54
CA GLU A 132 -12.95 -7.59 29.56
C GLU A 132 -14.27 -8.26 29.96
N TRP A 133 -15.01 -8.80 28.99
CA TRP A 133 -16.36 -9.34 29.22
C TRP A 133 -16.36 -10.79 29.71
N ALA A 134 -15.43 -11.60 29.22
CA ALA A 134 -15.40 -13.02 29.51
C ALA A 134 -14.02 -13.42 30.03
N ASN A 135 -13.90 -13.49 31.36
CA ASN A 135 -12.70 -14.01 32.03
C ASN A 135 -12.49 -15.53 31.77
N GLN A 136 -13.36 -16.15 30.97
CA GLN A 136 -13.19 -17.52 30.49
C GLN A 136 -12.29 -17.55 29.26
N SER A 137 -11.13 -18.21 29.41
CA SER A 137 -10.18 -18.43 28.31
C SER A 137 -10.86 -18.90 27.02
N TRP A 138 -11.83 -19.82 27.09
CA TRP A 138 -12.46 -20.38 25.89
C TRP A 138 -13.13 -19.35 24.98
N PHE A 139 -13.72 -18.28 25.54
CA PHE A 139 -14.40 -17.25 24.75
C PHE A 139 -13.40 -16.46 23.89
N ASN A 140 -12.24 -16.10 24.45
CA ASN A 140 -11.16 -15.43 23.71
C ASN A 140 -10.69 -16.28 22.52
N HIS A 141 -10.54 -17.60 22.72
CA HIS A 141 -10.14 -18.51 21.65
C HIS A 141 -11.16 -18.55 20.52
N ALA A 142 -12.46 -18.58 20.84
CA ALA A 142 -13.53 -18.54 19.86
C ALA A 142 -13.53 -17.23 19.05
N VAL A 143 -13.31 -16.09 19.71
CA VAL A 143 -13.25 -14.77 19.05
C VAL A 143 -12.06 -14.67 18.10
N ILE A 144 -10.88 -15.17 18.50
CA ILE A 144 -9.69 -15.20 17.63
C ILE A 144 -9.97 -16.04 16.38
N LEU A 145 -10.51 -17.25 16.56
CA LEU A 145 -10.82 -18.16 15.45
C LEU A 145 -11.84 -17.53 14.49
N LEU A 146 -12.89 -16.90 15.03
CA LEU A 146 -13.90 -16.21 14.23
C LEU A 146 -13.30 -15.07 13.41
N ASN A 147 -12.39 -14.27 13.99
CA ASN A 147 -11.66 -13.24 13.25
C ASN A 147 -10.81 -13.82 12.12
N CYS A 148 -10.08 -14.92 12.36
CA CYS A 148 -9.29 -15.58 11.30
C CYS A 148 -10.18 -16.12 10.18
N LEU A 149 -11.34 -16.70 10.51
CA LEU A 149 -12.32 -17.13 9.51
C LEU A 149 -12.90 -15.95 8.72
N LEU A 150 -13.18 -14.82 9.38
CA LEU A 150 -13.61 -13.60 8.72
C LEU A 150 -12.54 -13.11 7.72
N TRP A 151 -11.26 -13.14 8.10
CA TRP A 151 -10.16 -12.77 7.19
C TRP A 151 -10.10 -13.69 5.97
N ILE A 152 -10.23 -15.00 6.16
CA ILE A 152 -10.25 -15.95 5.04
C ILE A 152 -11.47 -15.69 4.14
N GLY A 153 -12.67 -15.55 4.72
CA GLY A 153 -13.89 -15.31 3.97
C GLY A 153 -13.86 -14.01 3.17
N PHE A 154 -13.38 -12.92 3.78
CA PHE A 154 -13.22 -11.63 3.10
C PHE A 154 -12.12 -11.69 2.04
N GLY A 155 -11.03 -12.42 2.32
CA GLY A 155 -9.91 -12.63 1.42
C GLY A 155 -10.31 -13.41 0.17
N ILE A 156 -11.14 -14.45 0.31
CA ILE A 156 -11.70 -15.19 -0.83
C ILE A 156 -12.63 -14.30 -1.65
N LYS A 157 -13.55 -13.57 -0.99
CA LYS A 157 -14.51 -12.69 -1.68
C LYS A 157 -13.83 -11.60 -2.50
N GLN A 158 -12.74 -11.03 -1.99
CA GLN A 158 -11.99 -9.96 -2.66
C GLN A 158 -10.74 -10.45 -3.42
N LYS A 159 -10.51 -11.78 -3.48
CA LYS A 159 -9.31 -12.41 -4.09
C LYS A 159 -7.97 -11.88 -3.53
N LEU A 160 -7.94 -11.50 -2.25
CA LEU A 160 -6.76 -10.98 -1.57
C LEU A 160 -5.95 -12.14 -0.98
N THR A 161 -4.95 -12.61 -1.73
CA THR A 161 -4.12 -13.78 -1.35
C THR A 161 -3.37 -13.58 -0.03
N TYR A 162 -2.89 -12.37 0.25
CA TYR A 162 -2.19 -12.05 1.50
C TYR A 162 -3.09 -12.20 2.73
N LEU A 163 -4.39 -11.89 2.61
CA LEU A 163 -5.34 -11.96 3.72
C LEU A 163 -5.74 -13.42 4.01
N ILE A 164 -5.81 -14.24 2.96
CA ILE A 164 -6.03 -15.68 3.10
C ILE A 164 -4.81 -16.30 3.79
N ALA A 165 -3.60 -15.95 3.34
CA ALA A 165 -2.36 -16.45 3.93
C ALA A 165 -2.24 -16.07 5.42
N SER A 166 -2.53 -14.81 5.78
CA SER A 166 -2.49 -14.38 7.19
C SER A 166 -3.55 -15.07 8.05
N GLY A 167 -4.75 -15.32 7.50
CA GLY A 167 -5.79 -16.09 8.18
C GLY A 167 -5.38 -17.54 8.46
N PHE A 168 -4.79 -18.23 7.48
CA PHE A 168 -4.27 -19.60 7.68
C PHE A 168 -3.13 -19.64 8.69
N ILE A 169 -2.17 -18.70 8.59
CA ILE A 169 -1.09 -18.58 9.57
C ILE A 169 -1.66 -18.35 10.97
N GLY A 170 -2.67 -17.49 11.10
CA GLY A 170 -3.35 -17.24 12.38
C GLY A 170 -3.98 -18.49 12.98
N ILE A 171 -4.64 -19.32 12.15
CA ILE A 171 -5.22 -20.60 12.61
C ILE A 171 -4.12 -21.58 13.04
N ILE A 172 -3.02 -21.67 12.29
CA ILE A 172 -1.90 -22.56 12.64
C ILE A 172 -1.29 -22.13 13.99
N VAL A 173 -1.04 -20.84 14.17
CA VAL A 173 -0.49 -20.29 15.43
C VAL A 173 -1.45 -20.54 16.58
N TRP A 174 -2.75 -20.35 16.38
CA TRP A 174 -3.77 -20.65 17.38
C TRP A 174 -3.81 -22.14 17.76
N CYS A 175 -3.72 -23.04 16.78
CA CYS A 175 -3.63 -24.48 17.04
C CYS A 175 -2.38 -24.85 17.86
N LEU A 176 -1.23 -24.24 17.55
CA LEU A 176 0.00 -24.46 18.32
C LEU A 176 -0.14 -23.96 19.76
N TYR A 177 -0.77 -22.79 19.95
CA TYR A 177 -1.01 -22.21 21.27
C TYR A 177 -1.92 -23.06 22.16
N ILE A 178 -2.89 -23.78 21.58
CA ILE A 178 -3.76 -24.69 22.34
C ILE A 178 -3.01 -25.97 22.74
N PHE A 179 -2.07 -26.43 21.91
CA PHE A 179 -1.41 -27.73 22.10
C PHE A 179 -0.14 -27.66 22.96
N PHE A 180 0.49 -26.48 23.07
CA PHE A 180 1.75 -26.25 23.78
C PHE A 180 1.58 -25.26 24.93
#